data_AF-A0A318HKD5-F1
#
_entry.id   AF-A0A318HKD5-F1
#
_cell.length_a   1.000
_cell.length_b   1.000
_cell.length_c   1.000
_cell.angle_alpha   90.00
_cell.angle_beta   90.00
_cell.angle_gamma   90.00
#
_symmetry.space_group_name_H-M   'P 1'
#
loop_
_entity.id
_entity.type
_entity.pdbx_description
1 polymer ?
#
loop_
_entity_poly.entity_id
_entity_poly.type
_entity_poly.pdbx_seq_one_letter_code
_entity_poly.pdbx_strand_id
1 'polypeptide(L)' 'MVICGDRSGRYGYLGLRLSDHAVLKTSARSTSTRGFIAQNASVIYSISPAELRVTVGGAVIKQEPMIDYRGPAH' A
#
# COMPACT_ATOMS: atom_id res chain seq x y z
N MET A 1 -1.94 -9.08 -1.36
CA MET A 1 -1.00 -7.94 -1.20
C MET A 1 0.40 -8.50 -1.03
N VAL A 2 1.42 -7.99 -1.74
CA VAL A 2 2.82 -8.38 -1.52
C VAL A 2 3.63 -7.13 -1.25
N ILE A 3 4.33 -7.12 -0.10
CA ILE A 3 5.35 -6.13 0.22
C ILE A 3 6.68 -6.85 0.17
N CYS A 4 7.47 -6.59 -0.86
CA CYS A 4 8.85 -7.07 -0.94
C CYS A 4 9.73 -6.05 -0.22
N GLY A 5 10.29 -6.42 0.93
CA GLY A 5 11.38 -5.68 1.56
C GLY A 5 12.72 -6.17 0.99
N ASP A 6 13.60 -5.25 0.59
CA ASP A 6 15.02 -5.59 0.42
C ASP A 6 15.76 -5.54 1.77
N ARG A 7 16.99 -6.07 1.83
CA ARG A 7 17.84 -5.98 3.05
C ARG A 7 18.18 -4.53 3.45
N SER A 8 17.84 -3.55 2.61
CA SER A 8 18.09 -2.12 2.78
C SER A 8 16.90 -1.38 3.41
N GLY A 9 15.79 -2.06 3.73
CA GLY A 9 14.58 -1.44 4.28
C GLY A 9 13.73 -0.69 3.25
N ARG A 10 13.96 -0.91 1.95
CA ARG A 10 13.08 -0.40 0.88
C ARG A 10 11.96 -1.40 0.66
N TYR A 11 10.73 -0.91 0.76
CA TYR A 11 9.54 -1.71 0.55
C TYR A 11 8.94 -1.39 -0.81
N GLY A 12 8.69 -2.42 -1.62
CA GLY A 12 7.87 -2.30 -2.82
C GLY A 12 6.41 -2.63 -2.50
N TYR A 13 5.48 -1.74 -2.83
CA TYR A 13 4.05 -2.05 -2.83
C TYR A 13 3.68 -2.64 -4.21
N LEU A 14 3.06 -3.83 -4.20
CA LEU A 14 2.40 -4.42 -5.35
C LEU A 14 0.89 -4.48 -5.10
N GLY A 15 0.16 -3.48 -5.60
CA GLY A 15 -1.30 -3.48 -5.65
C GLY A 15 -1.78 -4.17 -6.92
N LEU A 16 -2.68 -5.14 -6.79
CA LEU A 16 -3.37 -5.78 -7.92
C LEU A 16 -4.85 -5.42 -7.83
N ARG A 17 -5.35 -4.67 -8.82
CA ARG A 17 -6.77 -4.38 -8.92
C ARG A 17 -7.46 -5.59 -9.55
N LEU A 18 -8.23 -6.33 -8.75
CA LEU A 18 -8.86 -7.57 -9.20
C LEU A 18 -9.88 -7.37 -10.34
N SER A 19 -10.47 -6.18 -10.45
CA SER A 19 -11.48 -5.90 -11.48
C SER A 19 -10.92 -5.88 -12.90
N ASP A 20 -9.63 -5.57 -13.09
CA ASP A 20 -9.01 -5.43 -14.41
C ASP A 20 -7.55 -5.90 -14.47
N HIS A 21 -7.07 -6.54 -13.41
CA HIS A 21 -5.68 -6.98 -13.25
C HIS A 21 -4.62 -5.88 -13.34
N ALA A 22 -4.98 -4.60 -13.13
CA ALA A 22 -4.00 -3.53 -13.12
C ALA A 22 -3.01 -3.69 -11.94
N VAL A 23 -1.72 -3.57 -12.23
CA VAL A 23 -0.64 -3.70 -11.24
C VAL A 23 -0.04 -2.33 -10.93
N LEU A 24 -0.10 -1.92 -9.66
CA LEU A 24 0.62 -0.74 -9.17
C LEU A 24 1.88 -1.20 -8.45
N LYS A 25 3.04 -0.89 -9.03
CA LYS A 25 4.37 -1.00 -8.40
C LYS A 25 4.84 0.40 -8.01
N THR A 26 4.97 0.69 -6.73
CA THR A 26 5.57 1.94 -6.26
C THR A 26 6.40 1.73 -5.01
N SER A 27 7.39 2.60 -4.82
CA SER A 27 8.17 2.66 -3.59
C SER A 27 7.25 3.02 -2.42
N ALA A 28 7.25 2.18 -1.40
CA ALA A 28 6.49 2.38 -0.19
C ALA A 28 7.42 2.70 0.98
N ARG A 29 6.95 3.57 1.88
CA ARG A 29 7.59 3.84 3.16
C ARG A 29 6.78 3.17 4.26
N SER A 30 7.46 2.44 5.16
CA SER A 30 6.82 1.91 6.36
C SER A 30 6.47 3.05 7.31
N THR A 31 5.31 2.98 7.94
CA THR A 31 4.95 3.81 9.09
C THR A 31 5.29 3.08 10.38
N SER A 32 5.36 3.80 11.50
CA SER A 32 5.60 3.23 12.83
C SER A 32 4.55 2.19 13.27
N THR A 33 3.39 2.17 12.63
CA THR A 33 2.20 1.38 12.99
C THR A 33 1.91 0.24 12.01
N ARG A 34 2.95 -0.45 11.51
CA ARG A 34 2.82 -1.53 10.50
C ARG A 34 2.00 -1.07 9.29
N GLY A 35 2.05 0.21 8.94
CA GLY A 35 1.40 0.74 7.75
C GLY A 35 2.43 0.93 6.64
N PHE A 36 1.94 1.08 5.41
CA PHE A 36 2.74 1.49 4.27
C PHE A 36 2.08 2.68 3.60
N ILE A 37 2.89 3.67 3.24
CA ILE A 37 2.46 4.80 2.43
C ILE A 37 3.20 4.71 1.10
N ALA A 38 2.41 4.64 0.04
CA ALA A 38 2.84 4.66 -1.34
C ALA A 38 2.29 5.93 -1.99
N GLN A 39 3.09 6.62 -2.80
CA GLN A 39 2.66 7.80 -3.54
C GLN A 39 2.89 7.57 -5.03
N ASN A 40 1.89 7.97 -5.84
CA ASN A 40 2.03 8.08 -7.29
C ASN A 40 1.36 9.39 -7.71
N ALA A 41 2.14 10.34 -8.21
CA ALA A 41 1.69 11.71 -8.49
C ALA A 41 0.95 12.34 -7.28
N SER A 42 -0.30 12.74 -7.47
CA SER A 42 -1.16 13.32 -6.42
C SER A 42 -1.95 12.29 -5.61
N VAL A 43 -1.80 11.00 -5.91
CA VAL A 43 -2.52 9.91 -5.25
C VAL A 43 -1.67 9.32 -4.14
N ILE A 44 -2.23 9.27 -2.95
CA ILE A 44 -1.64 8.62 -1.78
C ILE A 44 -2.38 7.32 -1.50
N TYR A 45 -1.62 6.25 -1.33
CA TYR A 45 -2.09 4.93 -0.98
C TYR A 45 -1.61 4.63 0.44
N SER A 46 -2.53 4.67 1.39
CA SER A 46 -2.30 4.28 2.77
C SER A 46 -2.77 2.84 2.96
N ILE A 47 -1.84 1.97 3.30
CA ILE A 47 -2.06 0.53 3.44
C ILE A 47 -1.84 0.16 4.90
N SER A 48 -2.79 -0.53 5.50
CA SER A 48 -2.73 -1.00 6.88
C SER A 48 -3.26 -2.43 6.98
N PRO A 49 -3.09 -3.10 8.14
CA PRO A 49 -3.73 -4.40 8.37
C PRO A 49 -5.26 -4.36 8.30
N ALA A 50 -5.88 -3.19 8.47
CA ALA A 50 -7.34 -3.05 8.47
C ALA A 50 -7.88 -2.73 7.07
N GLU A 51 -7.19 -1.88 6.30
CA GLU A 51 -7.71 -1.33 5.06
C GLU A 51 -6.64 -0.80 4.10
N LEU A 52 -7.04 -0.72 2.83
CA LEU A 52 -6.45 0.14 1.83
C LEU A 52 -7.28 1.43 1.74
N ARG A 53 -6.62 2.58 1.88
CA ARG A 53 -7.22 3.90 1.72
C ARG A 53 -6.48 4.69 0.64
N VAL A 54 -7.22 5.20 -0.33
CA VAL A 54 -6.69 5.98 -1.45
C VAL A 54 -7.19 7.41 -1.33
N THR A 55 -6.27 8.37 -1.32
CA THR A 55 -6.60 9.79 -1.23
C THR A 55 -5.99 10.62 -2.35
N VAL A 56 -6.69 11.68 -2.74
CA VAL A 56 -6.24 12.69 -3.72
C VAL A 56 -6.58 14.06 -3.16
N GLY A 57 -5.59 14.95 -3.06
CA GLY A 57 -5.80 16.29 -2.50
C GLY A 57 -6.38 16.28 -1.06
N GLY A 58 -6.13 15.21 -0.30
CA GLY A 58 -6.67 15.01 1.05
C GLY A 58 -8.05 14.35 1.12
N ALA A 59 -8.78 14.25 0.01
CA ALA A 59 -10.08 13.57 -0.05
C ALA A 59 -9.91 12.05 -0.22
N VAL A 60 -10.74 11.25 0.44
CA VAL A 60 -10.79 9.80 0.24
C VAL A 60 -11.59 9.49 -1.02
N ILE A 61 -10.94 8.85 -1.99
CA ILE A 61 -11.60 8.45 -3.24
C ILE A 61 -11.89 6.94 -3.29
N LYS A 62 -11.21 6.15 -2.45
CA LYS A 62 -11.44 4.71 -2.32
C LYS A 62 -11.04 4.24 -0.93
N GLN A 63 -11.83 3.34 -0.38
CA GLN A 63 -11.56 2.65 0.87
C GLN A 63 -12.00 1.21 0.72
N GLU A 64 -11.11 0.28 1.03
CA GLU A 64 -11.35 -1.16 0.89
C GLU A 64 -10.86 -1.90 2.13
N PRO A 65 -11.67 -2.80 2.71
CA PRO A 65 -11.22 -3.63 3.82
C PRO A 65 -10.08 -4.53 3.36
N MET A 66 -9.10 -4.73 4.23
CA MET A 66 -7.95 -5.59 3.92
C MET A 66 -8.34 -7.05 4.11
N ILE A 67 -8.21 -7.83 3.04
CA ILE A 67 -8.58 -9.26 3.03
C ILE A 67 -7.39 -10.14 3.46
N ASP A 68 -6.16 -9.74 3.10
CA ASP A 68 -4.92 -10.41 3.52
C ASP A 68 -3.81 -9.36 3.69
N TYR A 69 -3.17 -9.36 4.85
CA TYR A 69 -2.09 -8.44 5.18
C TYR A 69 -0.84 -9.21 5.58
N ARG A 70 0.25 -9.01 4.81
CA ARG A 70 1.57 -9.57 5.09
C ARG A 70 2.55 -8.43 5.33
N GLY A 71 2.87 -8.21 6.60
CA GLY A 71 3.94 -7.30 7.02
C GLY A 71 5.29 -8.01 7.10
N PRO A 72 6.37 -7.25 7.39
CA PRO A 72 7.67 -7.85 7.71
C PRO A 72 7.50 -8.85 8.87
N ALA A 73 8.05 -10.05 8.72
CA ALA A 73 8.18 -10.97 9.83
C ALA A 73 9.11 -10.32 10.87
N HIS A 74 8.67 -10.34 12.13
CA HIS A 74 9.41 -9.79 13.26
C HIS A 74 10.74 -10.50 13.46
#